data_AF-A0A931QAE2-F1
#
_entry.id   AF-A0A931QAE2-F1
#
_cell.length_a   1.000
_cell.length_b   1.000
_cell.length_c   1.000
_cell.angle_alpha   90.00
_cell.angle_beta   90.00
_cell.angle_gamma   90.00
#
_symmetry.space_group_name_H-M   'P 1'
#
loop_
_entity.id
_entity.type
_entity.pdbx_description
1 polymer ?
#
loop_
_entity_poly.entity_id
_entity_poly.type
_entity_poly.pdbx_seq_one_letter_code
_entity_poly.pdbx_strand_id
1 'polypeptide(L)' 'MATTEERVTRDDIESKLRELRGDIDAGVDQVRGYALVAGAVALVVFVLGAYLSGRRRGRRRATLVEIRRL' A
#
# COMPACT_ATOMS: atom_id res chain seq x y z
N MET A 1 -33.03 -29.51 -34.25
CA MET A 1 -31.70 -28.86 -34.28
C MET A 1 -30.84 -29.57 -33.26
N ALA A 2 -29.89 -30.39 -33.71
CA ALA A 2 -28.94 -31.05 -32.80
C ALA A 2 -27.90 -30.01 -32.37
N THR A 3 -27.86 -29.70 -31.08
CA THR A 3 -26.78 -28.94 -30.48
C THR A 3 -25.59 -29.89 -30.36
N THR A 4 -24.65 -29.80 -31.30
CA THR A 4 -23.34 -30.44 -31.17
C THR A 4 -22.69 -29.86 -29.93
N GLU A 5 -22.62 -30.63 -28.84
CA GLU A 5 -21.80 -30.29 -27.68
C GLU A 5 -20.35 -30.20 -28.17
N GLU A 6 -19.88 -28.98 -28.39
CA GLU A 6 -18.51 -28.67 -28.78
C GLU A 6 -17.60 -29.17 -27.65
N ARG A 7 -16.83 -30.21 -27.95
CA ARG A 7 -16.02 -30.88 -26.93
C ARG A 7 -14.90 -29.93 -26.50
N VAL A 8 -14.99 -29.44 -25.27
CA VAL A 8 -13.95 -28.60 -24.67
C VAL A 8 -12.60 -29.29 -24.79
N THR A 9 -11.68 -28.67 -25.52
CA THR A 9 -10.32 -29.16 -25.71
C THR A 9 -9.39 -28.60 -24.63
N ARG A 10 -8.20 -29.19 -24.51
CA ARG A 10 -7.18 -28.70 -23.58
C ARG A 10 -6.77 -27.26 -23.89
N ASP A 11 -6.73 -26.88 -25.17
CA ASP A 11 -6.35 -25.54 -25.61
C ASP A 11 -7.38 -24.49 -25.22
N ASP A 12 -8.67 -24.84 -25.21
CA ASP A 12 -9.75 -23.95 -24.75
C ASP A 12 -9.61 -23.62 -23.27
N ILE A 13 -9.28 -24.63 -22.45
CA ILE A 13 -9.01 -24.46 -21.01
C ILE A 13 -7.75 -23.62 -20.80
N GLU A 14 -6.69 -23.88 -21.55
CA GLU A 14 -5.44 -23.13 -21.42
C GLU A 14 -5.63 -21.66 -21.82
N SER A 15 -6.36 -21.40 -22.90
CA SER A 15 -6.73 -20.05 -23.34
C SER A 15 -7.52 -19.30 -22.26
N LYS A 16 -8.58 -19.92 -21.73
CA LYS A 16 -9.41 -19.33 -20.66
C LYS A 16 -8.65 -19.08 -19.36
N LEU A 17 -7.77 -20.00 -18.96
CA LEU A 17 -6.93 -19.81 -17.78
C LEU A 17 -5.90 -18.70 -17.99
N ARG A 18 -5.36 -18.54 -19.21
CA ARG A 18 -4.41 -17.46 -19.53
C ARG A 18 -5.09 -16.10 -19.52
N GLU A 19 -6.29 -16.00 -20.08
CA GLU A 19 -7.16 -14.81 -20.04
C GLU A 19 -7.42 -14.40 -18.58
N LEU A 20 -7.90 -15.34 -17.76
CA LEU A 20 -8.22 -15.08 -16.35
C LEU A 20 -6.97 -14.68 -15.53
N ARG A 21 -5.82 -15.28 -15.82
CA ARG A 21 -4.55 -14.96 -15.15
C ARG A 21 -4.03 -13.57 -15.54
N GLY A 22 -4.16 -13.18 -16.80
CA GLY A 22 -3.78 -11.85 -17.28
C GLY A 22 -4.55 -10.72 -16.58
N ASP A 23 -5.87 -10.91 -16.38
CA ASP A 23 -6.70 -9.95 -15.65
C ASP A 23 -6.34 -9.87 -14.16
N ILE A 24 -6.02 -11.00 -13.54
CA ILE A 24 -5.59 -11.06 -12.14
C ILE A 24 -4.22 -10.39 -11.96
N ASP A 25 -3.24 -10.70 -12.82
CA ASP A 25 -1.90 -10.12 -12.75
C ASP A 25 -1.95 -8.59 -12.94
N ALA A 26 -2.78 -8.09 -13.87
CA ALA A 26 -3.02 -6.65 -14.05
C ALA A 26 -3.61 -5.97 -12.81
N GLY A 27 -4.56 -6.63 -12.14
CA GLY A 27 -5.12 -6.16 -10.87
C GLY A 27 -4.09 -6.15 -9.74
N VAL A 28 -3.26 -7.19 -9.64
CA VAL A 28 -2.21 -7.31 -8.60
C VAL A 28 -1.13 -6.24 -8.77
N ASP A 29 -0.69 -5.94 -9.99
CA ASP A 29 0.31 -4.89 -10.24
C ASP A 29 -0.23 -3.50 -9.87
N GLN A 30 -1.50 -3.23 -10.19
CA GLN A 30 -2.15 -1.98 -9.80
C GLN A 30 -2.27 -1.85 -8.28
N VAL A 31 -2.65 -2.93 -7.59
CA VAL A 31 -2.76 -2.96 -6.12
C VAL A 31 -1.40 -2.85 -5.45
N ARG A 32 -0.35 -3.47 -5.99
CA ARG A 32 1.04 -3.34 -5.49
C ARG A 32 1.51 -1.90 -5.50
N GLY A 33 1.30 -1.18 -6.62
CA GLY A 33 1.64 0.24 -6.72
C GLY A 33 0.89 1.08 -5.69
N TYR A 34 -0.43 0.87 -5.57
CA TYR A 34 -1.25 1.59 -4.61
C TYR A 34 -0.86 1.31 -3.16
N ALA A 35 -0.60 0.04 -2.80
CA ALA A 35 -0.21 -0.36 -1.45
C ALA A 35 1.14 0.24 -1.03
N LEU A 36 2.12 0.28 -1.95
CA LEU A 36 3.43 0.91 -1.69
C LEU A 36 3.28 2.41 -1.43
N VAL A 37 2.52 3.11 -2.28
CA VAL A 37 2.28 4.55 -2.12
C VAL A 37 1.53 4.85 -0.82
N ALA A 38 0.45 4.10 -0.55
CA ALA A 38 -0.33 4.27 0.68
C ALA A 38 0.51 4.00 1.93
N GLY A 39 1.35 2.96 1.91
CA GLY A 39 2.28 2.64 3.01
C GLY A 39 3.30 3.74 3.25
N ALA A 40 3.90 4.29 2.18
CA ALA A 40 4.84 5.40 2.29
C ALA A 40 4.19 6.66 2.90
N VAL A 41 2.99 7.02 2.44
CA VAL A 41 2.23 8.15 2.98
C VAL A 41 1.92 7.95 4.47
N ALA A 42 1.43 6.75 4.85
CA ALA A 42 1.12 6.44 6.24
C ALA A 42 2.35 6.59 7.15
N LEU A 43 3.52 6.14 6.69
CA LEU A 43 4.78 6.21 7.44
C LEU A 43 5.22 7.68 7.64
N VAL A 44 5.13 8.52 6.61
CA VAL A 44 5.43 9.95 6.70
C VAL A 44 4.51 10.65 7.70
N VAL A 45 3.20 10.40 7.63
CA VAL A 45 2.21 10.96 8.55
C VAL A 45 2.48 10.51 9.98
N PHE A 46 2.83 9.24 10.19
CA PHE A 46 3.16 8.70 11.50
C PHE A 46 4.38 9.38 12.11
N VAL A 47 5.47 9.52 11.35
CA VAL A 47 6.70 10.19 11.79
C VAL A 47 6.44 11.66 12.13
N LEU A 48 5.69 12.38 11.28
CA LEU A 48 5.28 13.75 11.56
C LEU A 48 4.44 13.85 12.83
N GLY A 49 3.47 12.96 13.01
CA GLY A 49 2.62 12.90 14.21
C GLY A 49 3.43 12.66 15.49
N ALA A 50 4.37 11.72 15.44
CA ALA A 50 5.28 11.42 16.54
C ALA A 50 6.18 12.63 16.87
N TYR A 51 6.82 13.23 15.85
CA TYR A 51 7.66 14.40 16.01
C TYR A 51 6.92 15.60 16.61
N LEU A 52 5.73 15.92 16.08
CA LEU A 52 4.92 17.04 16.57
C LEU A 52 4.45 16.80 18.00
N SER A 53 4.06 15.57 18.33
CA SER A 53 3.67 15.18 19.69
C SER A 53 4.84 15.32 20.67
N GLY A 54 6.04 14.89 20.27
CA GLY A 54 7.27 15.07 21.04
C GLY A 54 7.65 16.55 21.20
N ARG A 55 7.68 17.31 20.09
CA ARG A 55 8.03 18.75 20.07
C ARG A 55 7.11 19.59 20.95
N ARG A 56 5.80 19.34 20.91
CA ARG A 56 4.82 20.04 21.75
C ARG A 56 5.06 19.77 23.23
N ARG A 57 5.28 18.50 23.61
CA ARG A 57 5.53 18.12 25.01
C ARG A 57 6.90 18.62 25.50
N GLY A 58 7.93 18.54 24.67
CA GLY A 58 9.28 19.00 24.99
C GLY A 58 9.32 20.51 25.26
N ARG A 59 8.67 21.32 24.42
CA ARG A 59 8.57 22.77 24.64
C ARG A 59 7.86 23.13 25.94
N ARG A 60 6.78 22.42 26.30
CA ARG A 60 6.04 22.68 27.56
C ARG A 60 6.82 22.31 28.82
N ARG A 61 7.78 21.39 28.71
CA ARG A 61 8.58 20.89 29.84
C ARG A 61 10.02 21.42 29.83
N ALA A 62 10.33 22.38 28.97
CA ALA A 62 11.66 22.94 28.88
C ALA A 62 11.98 23.73 30.15
N THR A 63 12.97 23.27 30.92
CA THR A 63 13.52 24.04 32.03
C THR A 63 14.38 25.16 31.47
N LEU A 64 13.97 26.40 31.71
CA LEU A 64 14.78 27.58 31.39
C LEU A 64 15.88 27.68 32.43
N VAL A 65 17.14 27.60 31.99
CA VAL A 65 18.31 27.81 32.86
C VAL A 65 18.84 29.20 32.57
N GLU A 66 18.67 30.12 33.52
CA GLU A 66 19.31 31.43 33.43
C GLU A 66 20.81 31.27 33.67
N ILE A 67 21.62 31.58 32.66
CA ILE A 67 23.08 31.55 32.78
C ILE A 67 23.49 32.78 33.58
N ARG A 68 23.68 32.61 34.89
CA ARG A 68 24.26 33.64 35.75
C ARG A 68 25.78 33.55 35.65
N ARG A 69 26.42 34.58 35.07
CA ARG A 69 27.87 34.73 35.08
C ARG A 69 28.27 35.26 36.46
N LEU A 70 29.04 34.47 37.21
CA LEU A 70 29.69 34.86 38.45
C LEU A 70 30.99 35.62 38.16
#